data_AF-A0A5P8WL62-F1
#
_entry.id   AF-A0A5P8WL62-F1
#
_cell.length_a   1.000
_cell.length_b   1.000
_cell.length_c   1.000
_cell.angle_alpha   90.00
_cell.angle_beta   90.00
_cell.angle_gamma   90.00
#
_symmetry.space_group_name_H-M   'P 1'
#
loop_
_entity.id
_entity.type
_entity.pdbx_description
1 polymer ?
#
loop_
_entity_poly.entity_id
_entity_poly.type
_entity_poly.pdbx_seq_one_letter_code
_entity_poly.pdbx_strand_id
1 'polypeptide(L)'
;MLTLDRETLGELHYDDLNSSIKDTFATLDRFELQAVEQIRLMHDERMYTIAGYKNFSEYCQGELHIYGGYRRINQLLGASKVISAAGEFGSQIKNERQARPLLRLAKEPEKLIAAITMALSLNPEPSESDFAAAANIVAPMPRVRKPFHQEPLVPKNQEPMVPKNMKVTISSPEHPRYGESGVICADAPNNSQQIVTFADGERLLVNNTDLDVAIVSDSTERRYPKEYAEAIAALKEQHKLELERLEQELRIGLQAEVSARAEAQVSEQIQSLQQLYKEQKEQNIQLQQRLEEMEGLRKLETENQQLHQRIQELEHALEERPSQQWGNTMTQQATIVLNKHVLQALEKTIDLRTLALEPPKENATECLRLMGMALKQIATAMNSTQALKAAALILGTSPTTEAIATRTEQLQLLPQALREIRQVLARIEFTWQEFWAVAEKYEVIKADYWAELTTQETDLITKAQKAESPQLIQVGSIVAYADPYYTLYNARGEVVEDLGEDEVLVAWDHWKNEGRKIRYFRNELRFWQGENK
;
A
#
# COMPACT_ATOMS: atom_id res chain seq x y z
N MET A 1 30.87 -19.07 -24.31
CA MET A 1 31.74 -20.26 -24.40
C MET A 1 32.44 -20.40 -23.07
N LEU A 2 32.08 -21.42 -22.28
CA LEU A 2 32.81 -21.81 -21.08
C LEU A 2 33.07 -23.31 -21.23
N THR A 3 34.32 -23.64 -21.53
CA THR A 3 34.85 -25.00 -21.63
C THR A 3 34.94 -25.60 -20.23
N LEU A 4 34.24 -26.70 -20.01
CA LEU A 4 34.36 -27.54 -18.82
C LEU A 4 35.54 -28.50 -19.03
N ASP A 5 36.67 -28.18 -18.42
CA ASP A 5 37.73 -29.16 -18.22
C ASP A 5 37.32 -30.08 -17.06
N ARG A 6 36.96 -31.31 -17.41
CA ARG A 6 36.76 -32.41 -16.47
C ARG A 6 38.13 -32.97 -16.14
N GLU A 7 38.57 -32.88 -14.89
CA GLU A 7 39.52 -33.86 -14.34
C GLU A 7 39.52 -33.88 -12.80
N THR A 8 39.70 -35.10 -12.27
CA THR A 8 39.88 -35.53 -10.87
C THR A 8 38.61 -35.78 -10.01
N LEU A 9 38.25 -37.08 -9.94
CA LEU A 9 37.37 -37.68 -8.94
C LEU A 9 38.10 -37.76 -7.58
N GLY A 10 38.05 -36.68 -6.80
CA GLY A 10 38.28 -36.71 -5.35
C GLY A 10 36.94 -36.88 -4.61
N GLU A 11 36.94 -37.49 -3.42
CA GLU A 11 35.75 -37.64 -2.59
C GLU A 11 35.00 -36.30 -2.47
N LEU A 12 33.73 -36.28 -2.92
CA LEU A 12 32.87 -35.10 -2.85
C LEU A 12 32.65 -34.71 -1.38
N HIS A 13 33.38 -33.71 -0.91
CA HIS A 13 33.14 -33.09 0.39
C HIS A 13 31.80 -32.34 0.31
N TYR A 14 30.77 -32.87 0.95
CA TYR A 14 29.42 -32.31 0.95
C TYR A 14 29.37 -30.85 1.44
N ASP A 15 30.33 -30.44 2.27
CA ASP A 15 30.46 -29.06 2.76
C ASP A 15 30.90 -28.07 1.67
N ASP A 16 31.75 -28.49 0.73
CA ASP A 16 32.17 -27.68 -0.44
C ASP A 16 31.06 -27.54 -1.47
N LEU A 17 30.23 -28.59 -1.61
CA LEU A 17 29.05 -28.53 -2.46
C LEU A 17 27.99 -27.60 -1.86
N ASN A 18 27.80 -27.64 -0.54
CA ASN A 18 26.81 -26.83 0.16
C ASN A 18 27.24 -25.35 0.25
N SER A 19 28.54 -25.07 0.41
CA SER A 19 29.07 -23.69 0.32
C SER A 19 28.95 -23.14 -1.10
N SER A 20 29.32 -23.92 -2.12
CA SER A 20 29.15 -23.56 -3.53
C SER A 20 27.68 -23.31 -3.88
N ILE A 21 26.76 -24.16 -3.43
CA ILE A 21 25.31 -23.97 -3.62
C ILE A 21 24.84 -22.69 -2.93
N LYS A 22 25.25 -22.42 -1.69
CA LYS A 22 24.91 -21.18 -0.98
C LYS A 22 25.46 -19.94 -1.68
N ASP A 23 26.69 -20.02 -2.21
CA ASP A 23 27.29 -18.93 -2.98
C ASP A 23 26.54 -18.71 -4.30
N THR A 24 26.08 -19.77 -4.97
CA THR A 24 25.23 -19.63 -6.17
C THR A 24 23.87 -19.00 -5.86
N PHE A 25 23.22 -19.36 -4.76
CA PHE A 25 21.98 -18.69 -4.35
C PHE A 25 22.21 -17.23 -3.96
N ALA A 26 23.29 -16.93 -3.21
CA ALA A 26 23.63 -15.57 -2.82
C ALA A 26 24.00 -14.68 -4.03
N THR A 27 24.61 -15.25 -5.06
CA THR A 27 24.92 -14.53 -6.31
C THR A 27 23.66 -14.30 -7.17
N LEU A 28 22.74 -15.26 -7.22
CA LEU A 28 21.45 -15.07 -7.87
C LEU A 28 20.60 -14.00 -7.16
N ASP A 29 20.51 -14.05 -5.83
CA ASP A 29 19.78 -13.05 -5.04
C ASP A 29 20.37 -11.64 -5.22
N ARG A 30 21.71 -11.53 -5.27
CA ARG A 30 22.38 -10.25 -5.57
C ARG A 30 22.07 -9.74 -6.97
N PHE A 31 22.03 -10.62 -7.97
CA PHE A 31 21.71 -10.25 -9.34
C PHE A 31 20.24 -9.79 -9.46
N GLU A 32 19.31 -10.47 -8.80
CA GLU A 32 17.89 -10.07 -8.78
C GLU A 32 17.70 -8.70 -8.13
N LEU A 33 18.35 -8.48 -6.98
CA LEU A 33 18.33 -7.18 -6.31
C LEU A 33 18.92 -6.06 -7.19
N GLN A 34 20.05 -6.33 -7.86
CA GLN A 34 20.65 -5.39 -8.80
C GLN A 34 19.74 -5.10 -10.00
N ALA A 35 19.09 -6.10 -10.56
CA ALA A 35 18.17 -5.91 -11.69
C ALA A 35 16.94 -5.07 -11.29
N VAL A 36 16.37 -5.32 -10.11
CA VAL A 36 15.24 -4.53 -9.58
C VAL A 36 15.67 -3.08 -9.32
N GLU A 37 16.86 -2.89 -8.74
CA GLU A 37 17.41 -1.56 -8.45
C GLU A 37 17.68 -0.78 -9.74
N GLN A 38 18.23 -1.41 -10.79
CA GLN A 38 18.43 -0.78 -12.09
C GLN A 38 17.11 -0.41 -12.77
N ILE A 39 16.09 -1.26 -12.74
CA ILE A 39 14.77 -0.94 -13.30
C ILE A 39 14.14 0.24 -12.54
N ARG A 40 14.32 0.29 -11.22
CA ARG A 40 13.86 1.40 -10.38
C ARG A 40 14.60 2.71 -10.71
N LEU A 41 15.91 2.67 -10.86
CA LEU A 41 16.71 3.82 -11.28
C LEU A 41 16.25 4.33 -12.66
N MET A 42 16.03 3.44 -13.62
CA MET A 42 15.50 3.81 -14.95
C MET A 42 14.12 4.48 -14.87
N HIS A 43 13.26 4.03 -13.96
CA HIS A 43 11.97 4.65 -13.71
C HIS A 43 12.12 6.05 -13.07
N ASP A 44 12.94 6.16 -12.03
CA ASP A 44 13.11 7.38 -11.23
C ASP A 44 13.87 8.47 -12.03
N GLU A 45 14.82 8.09 -12.87
CA GLU A 45 15.51 8.96 -13.84
C GLU A 45 14.63 9.34 -15.04
N ARG A 46 13.38 8.85 -15.10
CA ARG A 46 12.42 9.15 -16.16
C ARG A 46 12.94 8.84 -17.56
N MET A 47 13.70 7.75 -17.71
CA MET A 47 14.27 7.31 -18.99
C MET A 47 13.20 7.13 -20.08
N TYR A 48 11.97 6.73 -19.69
CA TYR A 48 10.82 6.63 -20.59
C TYR A 48 10.46 7.96 -21.25
N THR A 49 10.60 9.08 -20.53
CA THR A 49 10.29 10.41 -21.05
C THR A 49 11.40 10.92 -21.98
N ILE A 50 12.65 10.57 -21.69
CA ILE A 50 13.82 10.84 -22.56
C ILE A 50 13.68 10.05 -23.87
N ALA A 51 13.19 8.82 -23.81
CA ALA A 51 12.93 7.97 -24.96
C ALA A 51 11.61 8.29 -25.70
N GLY A 52 10.84 9.31 -25.27
CA GLY A 52 9.64 9.79 -25.95
C GLY A 52 8.34 9.04 -25.65
N TYR A 53 8.30 8.20 -24.62
CA TYR A 53 7.11 7.48 -24.17
C TYR A 53 6.36 8.24 -23.07
N LYS A 54 5.02 8.07 -23.00
CA LYS A 54 4.18 8.81 -22.03
C LYS A 54 4.25 8.25 -20.62
N ASN A 55 4.49 6.95 -20.49
CA ASN A 55 4.60 6.27 -19.20
C ASN A 55 5.65 5.15 -19.27
N PHE A 56 6.15 4.74 -18.11
CA PHE A 56 7.19 3.72 -18.01
C PHE A 56 6.74 2.35 -18.53
N SER A 57 5.45 2.01 -18.39
CA SER A 57 4.90 0.76 -18.90
C SER A 57 4.94 0.68 -20.43
N GLU A 58 4.63 1.78 -21.13
CA GLU A 58 4.72 1.90 -22.58
C GLU A 58 6.16 1.80 -23.04
N TYR A 59 7.09 2.43 -22.33
CA TYR A 59 8.52 2.32 -22.59
C TYR A 59 9.00 0.88 -22.45
N CYS A 60 8.71 0.22 -21.33
CA CYS A 60 9.07 -1.19 -21.16
C CYS A 60 8.37 -2.08 -22.19
N GLN A 61 7.13 -1.81 -22.56
CA GLN A 61 6.45 -2.56 -23.61
C GLN A 61 7.08 -2.34 -24.99
N GLY A 62 7.53 -1.12 -25.29
CA GLY A 62 8.23 -0.75 -26.53
C GLY A 62 9.61 -1.41 -26.61
N GLU A 63 10.39 -1.36 -25.54
CA GLU A 63 11.70 -2.03 -25.47
C GLU A 63 11.56 -3.56 -25.56
N LEU A 64 10.57 -4.12 -24.86
CA LEU A 64 10.30 -5.56 -24.89
C LEU A 64 9.62 -6.01 -26.19
N HIS A 65 9.08 -5.10 -27.01
CA HIS A 65 8.46 -5.43 -28.29
C HIS A 65 9.44 -6.11 -29.25
N ILE A 66 10.73 -5.73 -29.19
CA ILE A 66 11.81 -6.38 -29.96
C ILE A 66 11.89 -7.89 -29.65
N TYR A 67 11.48 -8.28 -28.45
CA TYR A 67 11.47 -9.66 -27.96
C TYR A 67 10.07 -10.31 -27.99
N GLY A 68 9.10 -9.70 -28.68
CA GLY A 68 7.71 -10.18 -28.78
C GLY A 68 6.77 -9.64 -27.69
N GLY A 69 7.21 -8.64 -26.93
CA GLY A 69 6.45 -7.92 -25.93
C GLY A 69 6.22 -8.70 -24.63
N TYR A 70 5.61 -8.01 -23.65
CA TYR A 70 5.28 -8.58 -22.33
C TYR A 70 4.57 -9.94 -22.39
N ARG A 71 3.66 -10.10 -23.36
CA ARG A 71 2.91 -11.35 -23.53
C ARG A 71 3.83 -12.54 -23.84
N ARG A 72 4.80 -12.38 -24.74
CA ARG A 72 5.72 -13.46 -25.12
C ARG A 72 6.70 -13.77 -24.00
N ILE A 73 7.15 -12.76 -23.26
CA ILE A 73 8.06 -12.93 -22.13
C ILE A 73 7.36 -13.67 -20.99
N ASN A 74 6.14 -13.27 -20.62
CA ASN A 74 5.36 -13.96 -19.59
C ASN A 74 5.07 -15.42 -19.94
N GLN A 75 4.87 -15.71 -21.23
CA GLN A 75 4.73 -17.06 -21.75
C GLN A 75 6.01 -17.89 -21.55
N LEU A 76 7.16 -17.34 -21.90
CA LEU A 76 8.46 -18.01 -21.73
C LEU A 76 8.84 -18.19 -20.25
N LEU A 77 8.60 -17.18 -19.41
CA LEU A 77 8.77 -17.28 -17.96
C LEU A 77 7.85 -18.34 -17.36
N GLY A 78 6.60 -18.39 -17.83
CA GLY A 78 5.66 -19.43 -17.44
C GLY A 78 6.17 -20.83 -17.78
N ALA A 79 6.66 -21.03 -19.00
CA ALA A 79 7.24 -22.31 -19.42
C ALA A 79 8.48 -22.68 -18.61
N SER A 80 9.36 -21.71 -18.34
CA SER A 80 10.54 -21.90 -17.49
C SER A 80 10.15 -22.37 -16.09
N LYS A 81 9.12 -21.80 -15.47
CA LYS A 81 8.63 -22.23 -14.15
C LYS A 81 8.16 -23.68 -14.15
N VAL A 82 7.47 -24.12 -15.21
CA VAL A 82 7.03 -25.52 -15.34
C VAL A 82 8.22 -26.46 -15.49
N ILE A 83 9.20 -26.09 -16.32
CA ILE A 83 10.41 -26.89 -16.55
C ILE A 83 11.22 -27.02 -15.26
N SER A 84 11.41 -25.94 -14.52
CA SER A 84 12.09 -25.94 -13.22
C SER A 84 11.34 -26.77 -12.18
N ALA A 85 10.01 -26.64 -12.10
CA ALA A 85 9.20 -27.40 -11.16
C ALA A 85 9.12 -28.90 -11.49
N ALA A 86 9.31 -29.28 -12.76
CA ALA A 86 9.30 -30.67 -13.21
C ALA A 86 10.65 -31.41 -13.00
N GLY A 87 11.72 -30.68 -12.67
CA GLY A 87 13.05 -31.26 -12.45
C GLY A 87 13.56 -32.06 -13.66
N GLU A 88 13.90 -33.33 -13.45
CA GLU A 88 14.43 -34.23 -14.49
C GLU A 88 13.47 -34.42 -15.68
N PHE A 89 12.16 -34.38 -15.42
CA PHE A 89 11.12 -34.50 -16.45
C PHE A 89 10.92 -33.21 -17.26
N GLY A 90 11.54 -32.10 -16.86
CA GLY A 90 11.49 -30.82 -17.59
C GLY A 90 12.07 -30.91 -19.00
N SER A 91 13.03 -31.81 -19.23
CA SER A 91 13.64 -32.07 -20.55
C SER A 91 12.65 -32.61 -21.61
N GLN A 92 11.50 -33.14 -21.16
CA GLN A 92 10.46 -33.68 -22.03
C GLN A 92 9.52 -32.60 -22.58
N ILE A 93 9.58 -31.38 -22.04
CA ILE A 93 8.79 -30.23 -22.48
C ILE A 93 9.63 -29.42 -23.47
N LYS A 94 9.38 -29.62 -24.77
CA LYS A 94 10.19 -29.01 -25.84
C LYS A 94 9.82 -27.55 -26.11
N ASN A 95 8.56 -27.17 -25.88
CA ASN A 95 8.04 -25.85 -26.25
C ASN A 95 7.16 -25.22 -25.16
N GLU A 96 7.10 -23.90 -25.16
CA GLU A 96 6.24 -23.10 -24.27
C GLU A 96 4.76 -23.50 -24.36
N ARG A 97 4.27 -23.88 -25.54
CA ARG A 97 2.90 -24.35 -25.73
C ARG A 97 2.60 -25.64 -24.97
N GLN A 98 3.54 -26.58 -24.90
CA GLN A 98 3.40 -27.82 -24.13
C GLN A 98 3.41 -27.55 -22.63
N ALA A 99 4.10 -26.50 -22.17
CA ALA A 99 4.13 -26.10 -20.77
C ALA A 99 2.84 -25.40 -20.30
N ARG A 100 2.08 -24.75 -21.19
CA ARG A 100 0.89 -23.96 -20.82
C ARG A 100 -0.15 -24.73 -20.01
N PRO A 101 -0.59 -25.94 -20.41
CA PRO A 101 -1.61 -26.68 -19.66
C PRO A 101 -1.14 -27.12 -18.27
N LEU A 102 0.18 -27.25 -18.12
CA LEU A 102 0.88 -27.71 -16.91
C LEU A 102 1.21 -26.57 -15.94
N LEU A 103 1.14 -25.30 -16.38
CA LEU A 103 1.51 -24.12 -15.59
C LEU A 103 0.76 -24.02 -14.26
N ARG A 104 -0.50 -24.44 -14.22
CA ARG A 104 -1.29 -24.48 -12.98
C ARG A 104 -0.77 -25.49 -11.96
N LEU A 105 -0.11 -26.56 -12.42
CA LEU A 105 0.47 -27.62 -11.60
C LEU A 105 1.90 -27.28 -11.17
N ALA A 106 2.50 -26.19 -11.65
CA ALA A 106 3.85 -25.79 -11.26
C ALA A 106 4.01 -25.48 -9.75
N LYS A 107 2.90 -25.19 -9.05
CA LYS A 107 2.86 -25.03 -7.59
C LYS A 107 2.77 -26.36 -6.83
N GLU A 108 2.41 -27.44 -7.52
CA GLU A 108 2.19 -28.79 -6.98
C GLU A 108 3.07 -29.79 -7.76
N PRO A 109 4.38 -29.85 -7.47
CA PRO A 109 5.36 -30.58 -8.30
C PRO A 109 5.04 -32.08 -8.42
N GLU A 110 4.46 -32.70 -7.39
CA GLU A 110 4.06 -34.11 -7.41
C GLU A 110 2.97 -34.38 -8.47
N LYS A 111 1.96 -33.51 -8.56
CA LYS A 111 0.88 -33.63 -9.56
C LYS A 111 1.37 -33.28 -10.96
N LEU A 112 2.32 -32.34 -11.05
CA LEU A 112 2.99 -32.03 -12.31
C LEU A 112 3.74 -33.24 -12.87
N ILE A 113 4.56 -33.90 -12.04
CA ILE A 113 5.30 -35.10 -12.43
C ILE A 113 4.35 -36.25 -12.79
N ALA A 114 3.26 -36.44 -12.03
CA ALA A 114 2.24 -37.43 -12.35
C ALA A 114 1.55 -37.16 -13.70
N ALA A 115 1.27 -35.90 -14.03
CA ALA A 115 0.68 -35.53 -15.31
C ALA A 115 1.67 -35.74 -16.48
N ILE A 116 2.95 -35.42 -16.28
CA ILE A 116 3.99 -35.62 -17.32
C ILE A 116 4.24 -37.11 -17.57
N THR A 117 4.36 -37.90 -16.51
CA THR A 117 4.55 -39.37 -16.63
C THR A 117 3.35 -40.06 -17.26
N MET A 118 2.12 -39.61 -16.95
CA MET A 118 0.90 -40.09 -17.59
C MET A 118 0.81 -39.71 -19.08
N ALA A 119 1.23 -38.50 -19.45
CA ALA A 119 1.28 -38.10 -20.85
C ALA A 119 2.32 -38.92 -21.64
N LEU A 120 3.50 -39.18 -21.03
CA LEU A 120 4.58 -39.96 -21.64
C LEU A 120 4.26 -41.45 -21.76
N SER A 121 3.49 -42.02 -20.84
CA SER A 121 3.08 -43.42 -20.91
C SER A 121 2.01 -43.67 -21.98
N LEU A 122 1.19 -42.66 -22.28
CA LEU A 122 0.19 -42.71 -23.34
C LEU A 122 0.81 -42.41 -24.71
N ASN A 123 1.70 -41.43 -24.80
CA ASN A 123 2.40 -41.04 -26.02
C ASN A 123 3.89 -40.76 -25.72
N PRO A 124 4.84 -41.43 -26.41
CA PRO A 124 6.28 -41.22 -26.19
C PRO A 124 6.77 -39.83 -26.64
N GLU A 125 6.03 -39.15 -27.52
CA GLU A 125 6.24 -37.75 -27.88
C GLU A 125 4.96 -36.93 -27.63
N PRO A 126 4.70 -36.51 -26.38
CA PRO A 126 3.43 -35.89 -26.01
C PRO A 126 3.26 -34.49 -26.62
N SER A 127 2.09 -34.25 -27.21
CA SER A 127 1.68 -32.96 -27.75
C SER A 127 1.00 -32.07 -26.70
N GLU A 128 0.65 -30.83 -27.06
CA GLU A 128 -0.06 -29.91 -26.15
C GLU A 128 -1.39 -30.49 -25.64
N SER A 129 -2.15 -31.19 -26.48
CA SER A 129 -3.41 -31.82 -26.09
C SER A 129 -3.22 -32.97 -25.11
N ASP A 130 -2.12 -33.72 -25.25
CA ASP A 130 -1.84 -34.89 -24.41
C ASP A 130 -1.48 -34.45 -22.99
N PHE A 131 -0.65 -33.41 -22.87
CA PHE A 131 -0.37 -32.78 -21.57
C PHE A 131 -1.61 -32.13 -20.96
N ALA A 132 -2.49 -31.52 -21.76
CA ALA A 132 -3.74 -30.96 -21.26
C ALA A 132 -4.71 -32.04 -20.75
N ALA A 133 -4.82 -33.16 -21.46
CA ALA A 133 -5.64 -34.30 -21.05
C ALA A 133 -5.11 -34.92 -19.76
N ALA A 134 -3.82 -35.22 -19.68
CA ALA A 134 -3.18 -35.77 -18.49
C ALA A 134 -3.29 -34.81 -17.28
N ALA A 135 -3.07 -33.50 -17.49
CA ALA A 135 -3.25 -32.51 -16.44
C ALA A 135 -4.69 -32.47 -15.92
N ASN A 136 -5.69 -32.57 -16.80
CA ASN A 136 -7.10 -32.56 -16.43
C ASN A 136 -7.53 -33.84 -15.70
N ILE A 137 -6.88 -34.97 -15.97
CA ILE A 137 -7.11 -36.21 -15.22
C ILE A 137 -6.52 -36.10 -13.81
N VAL A 138 -5.29 -35.61 -13.68
CA VAL A 138 -4.60 -35.49 -12.40
C VAL A 138 -5.18 -34.37 -11.52
N ALA A 139 -5.63 -33.29 -12.14
CA ALA A 139 -6.31 -32.19 -11.46
C ALA A 139 -7.41 -31.64 -12.36
N PRO A 140 -8.68 -32.02 -12.20
CA PRO A 140 -9.76 -31.50 -13.04
C PRO A 140 -9.90 -29.98 -12.85
N MET A 141 -10.07 -29.24 -13.96
CA MET A 141 -10.38 -27.81 -13.86
C MET A 141 -11.71 -27.59 -13.12
N PRO A 142 -11.82 -26.59 -12.24
CA PRO A 142 -13.13 -26.11 -11.81
C PRO A 142 -13.89 -25.67 -13.06
N ARG A 143 -15.09 -26.23 -13.27
CA ARG A 143 -15.90 -25.96 -14.47
C ARG A 143 -16.13 -24.45 -14.59
N VAL A 144 -15.43 -23.83 -15.55
CA VAL A 144 -15.79 -22.49 -16.03
C VAL A 144 -17.23 -22.60 -16.54
N ARG A 145 -18.17 -21.91 -15.89
CA ARG A 145 -19.55 -21.79 -16.34
C ARG A 145 -19.50 -21.33 -17.80
N LYS A 146 -19.93 -22.19 -18.72
CA LYS A 146 -20.17 -21.80 -20.11
C LYS A 146 -21.21 -20.67 -20.11
N PRO A 147 -21.06 -19.61 -20.90
CA PRO A 147 -22.11 -18.62 -21.07
C PRO A 147 -23.37 -19.32 -21.60
N PHE A 148 -24.45 -19.19 -20.83
CA PHE A 148 -25.73 -19.83 -21.03
C PHE A 148 -26.52 -19.12 -22.15
N HIS A 149 -26.07 -19.26 -23.40
CA HIS A 149 -26.87 -18.90 -24.58
C HIS A 149 -26.80 -20.03 -25.60
N GLN A 150 -27.51 -21.11 -25.29
CA GLN A 150 -28.06 -22.00 -26.32
C GLN A 150 -29.57 -22.06 -26.05
N GLU A 151 -30.33 -21.47 -26.96
CA GLU A 151 -31.79 -21.59 -26.97
C GLU A 151 -32.17 -23.07 -27.18
N PRO A 152 -33.17 -23.60 -26.46
CA PRO A 152 -33.59 -24.98 -26.67
C PRO A 152 -34.27 -25.13 -28.04
N LEU A 153 -33.73 -26.03 -28.86
CA LEU A 153 -34.40 -26.56 -30.04
C LEU A 153 -35.72 -27.24 -29.63
N VAL A 154 -36.85 -26.61 -29.95
CA VAL A 154 -38.19 -27.17 -29.81
C VAL A 154 -38.41 -28.25 -30.89
N PRO A 155 -38.73 -29.50 -30.54
CA PRO A 155 -39.15 -30.50 -31.52
C PRO A 155 -40.55 -30.16 -32.09
N LYS A 156 -40.65 -30.23 -33.42
CA LYS A 156 -41.88 -30.01 -34.21
C LYS A 156 -42.90 -31.15 -34.05
N ASN A 157 -44.17 -30.74 -34.00
CA ASN A 157 -45.41 -31.40 -34.43
C ASN A 157 -46.04 -32.48 -33.51
N GLN A 158 -47.22 -32.15 -32.99
CA GLN A 158 -48.36 -33.08 -32.89
C GLN A 158 -49.62 -32.37 -33.42
N GLU A 159 -50.37 -33.08 -34.26
CA GLU A 159 -51.61 -32.64 -34.89
C GLU A 159 -52.73 -32.42 -33.84
N PRO A 160 -53.63 -31.44 -34.03
CA PRO A 160 -54.69 -31.19 -33.06
C PRO A 160 -55.78 -32.27 -33.13
N MET A 161 -56.00 -32.96 -32.02
CA MET A 161 -57.20 -33.77 -31.78
C MET A 161 -58.43 -32.85 -31.80
N VAL A 162 -59.43 -33.18 -32.62
CA VAL A 162 -60.72 -32.48 -32.67
C VAL A 162 -61.45 -32.63 -31.32
N PRO A 163 -61.87 -31.54 -30.65
CA PRO A 163 -62.61 -31.63 -29.38
C PRO A 163 -63.96 -32.32 -29.53
N LYS A 164 -64.34 -33.14 -28.54
CA LYS A 164 -65.68 -33.73 -28.42
C LYS A 164 -66.72 -32.61 -28.22
N ASN A 165 -67.61 -32.43 -29.19
CA ASN A 165 -68.72 -31.48 -29.10
C ASN A 165 -69.67 -31.85 -27.94
N MET A 166 -69.82 -30.95 -26.97
CA MET A 166 -70.71 -31.13 -25.81
C MET A 166 -72.04 -30.38 -26.03
N LYS A 167 -73.17 -31.05 -25.82
CA LYS A 167 -74.51 -30.46 -25.89
C LYS A 167 -74.89 -29.88 -24.54
N VAL A 168 -75.34 -28.62 -24.49
CA VAL A 168 -75.66 -27.88 -23.26
C VAL A 168 -76.94 -27.06 -23.46
N THR A 169 -77.72 -26.87 -22.40
CA THR A 169 -78.99 -26.14 -22.41
C THR A 169 -78.91 -24.90 -21.51
N ILE A 170 -79.52 -23.78 -21.91
CA ILE A 170 -79.56 -22.58 -21.06
C ILE A 170 -80.58 -22.76 -19.94
N SER A 171 -80.09 -22.76 -18.69
CA SER A 171 -80.84 -23.00 -17.46
C SER A 171 -81.25 -21.72 -16.71
N SER A 172 -80.73 -20.55 -17.10
CA SER A 172 -81.06 -19.27 -16.45
C SER A 172 -82.35 -18.63 -17.04
N PRO A 173 -83.40 -18.38 -16.22
CA PRO A 173 -84.66 -17.79 -16.67
C PRO A 173 -84.54 -16.31 -17.04
N GLU A 174 -83.45 -15.65 -16.65
CA GLU A 174 -83.15 -14.26 -17.02
C GLU A 174 -82.48 -14.15 -18.39
N HIS A 175 -81.99 -15.27 -18.95
CA HIS A 175 -81.34 -15.29 -20.24
C HIS A 175 -82.38 -15.29 -21.38
N PRO A 176 -82.21 -14.48 -22.44
CA PRO A 176 -83.22 -14.31 -23.50
C PRO A 176 -83.51 -15.59 -24.30
N ARG A 177 -82.64 -16.59 -24.24
CA ARG A 177 -82.76 -17.91 -24.88
C ARG A 177 -82.97 -19.05 -23.86
N TYR A 178 -83.60 -18.75 -22.72
CA TYR A 178 -83.89 -19.74 -21.68
C TYR A 178 -84.62 -20.98 -22.25
N GLY A 179 -84.11 -22.18 -21.94
CA GLY A 179 -84.66 -23.46 -22.41
C GLY A 179 -84.17 -23.91 -23.79
N GLU A 180 -83.38 -23.11 -24.51
CA GLU A 180 -82.78 -23.53 -25.78
C GLU A 180 -81.53 -24.38 -25.57
N SER A 181 -81.34 -25.38 -26.44
CA SER A 181 -80.17 -26.26 -26.44
C SER A 181 -79.19 -25.89 -27.55
N GLY A 182 -77.90 -25.98 -27.26
CA GLY A 182 -76.82 -25.69 -28.19
C GLY A 182 -75.63 -26.63 -28.02
N VAL A 183 -74.64 -26.47 -28.90
CA VAL A 183 -73.43 -27.28 -28.94
C VAL A 183 -72.20 -26.39 -28.75
N ILE A 184 -71.32 -26.78 -27.84
CA ILE A 184 -70.01 -26.15 -27.68
C ILE A 184 -69.04 -26.85 -28.63
N CYS A 185 -68.65 -26.13 -29.67
CA CYS A 185 -67.75 -26.62 -30.72
C CYS A 185 -66.34 -26.00 -30.64
N ALA A 186 -66.12 -25.04 -29.74
CA ALA A 186 -64.89 -24.28 -29.61
C ALA A 186 -64.44 -24.20 -28.15
N ASP A 187 -63.13 -24.05 -27.95
CA ASP A 187 -62.54 -23.87 -26.63
C ASP A 187 -63.11 -22.60 -25.96
N ALA A 188 -63.33 -22.70 -24.65
CA ALA A 188 -63.87 -21.60 -23.86
C ALA A 188 -62.91 -20.39 -23.89
N PRO A 189 -63.41 -19.17 -24.16
CA PRO A 189 -62.56 -17.98 -24.17
C PRO A 189 -62.05 -17.60 -22.78
N ASN A 190 -62.74 -18.02 -21.71
CA ASN A 190 -62.30 -17.86 -20.32
C ASN A 190 -62.93 -18.95 -19.43
N ASN A 191 -62.57 -18.97 -18.15
CA ASN A 191 -63.03 -19.98 -17.20
C ASN A 191 -64.49 -19.81 -16.76
N SER A 192 -65.16 -18.72 -17.15
CA SER A 192 -66.50 -18.36 -16.70
C SER A 192 -67.53 -18.30 -17.82
N GLN A 193 -67.13 -18.45 -19.08
CA GLN A 193 -67.98 -18.27 -20.25
C GLN A 193 -67.60 -19.23 -21.36
N GLN A 194 -68.59 -19.60 -22.16
CA GLN A 194 -68.44 -20.53 -23.27
C GLN A 194 -69.17 -20.07 -24.51
N ILE A 195 -68.63 -20.46 -25.67
CA ILE A 195 -69.25 -20.17 -26.96
C ILE A 195 -70.18 -21.34 -27.30
N VAL A 196 -71.48 -21.09 -27.19
CA VAL A 196 -72.53 -22.06 -27.50
C VAL A 196 -73.07 -21.74 -28.89
N THR A 197 -73.10 -22.76 -29.76
CA THR A 197 -73.70 -22.67 -31.10
C THR A 197 -75.11 -23.25 -31.04
N PHE A 198 -76.13 -22.43 -31.30
CA PHE A 198 -77.54 -22.85 -31.28
C PHE A 198 -77.97 -23.48 -32.60
N ALA A 199 -79.15 -24.12 -32.62
CA ALA A 199 -79.70 -24.79 -33.80
C ALA A 199 -79.86 -23.85 -35.01
N ASP A 200 -80.03 -22.55 -34.77
CA ASP A 200 -80.14 -21.50 -35.79
C ASP A 200 -78.79 -21.15 -36.45
N GLY A 201 -77.70 -21.75 -35.98
CA GLY A 201 -76.32 -21.47 -36.44
C GLY A 201 -75.66 -20.27 -35.75
N GLU A 202 -76.39 -19.52 -34.92
CA GLU A 202 -75.84 -18.41 -34.15
C GLU A 202 -74.92 -18.90 -33.02
N ARG A 203 -73.78 -18.22 -32.86
CA ARG A 203 -72.79 -18.46 -31.81
C ARG A 203 -72.86 -17.35 -30.78
N LEU A 204 -73.24 -17.68 -29.55
CA LEU A 204 -73.29 -16.71 -28.46
C LEU A 204 -72.33 -17.10 -27.34
N LEU A 205 -71.80 -16.08 -26.69
CA LEU A 205 -71.02 -16.21 -25.49
C LEU A 205 -71.97 -16.26 -24.29
N VAL A 206 -72.05 -17.42 -23.64
CA VAL A 206 -72.96 -17.69 -22.51
C VAL A 206 -72.13 -17.90 -21.26
N ASN A 207 -72.54 -17.34 -20.12
CA ASN A 207 -71.85 -17.59 -18.85
C ASN A 207 -72.07 -19.03 -18.39
N ASN A 208 -71.06 -19.64 -17.77
CA ASN A 208 -71.14 -21.01 -17.26
C ASN A 208 -72.21 -21.17 -16.15
N THR A 209 -72.59 -20.07 -15.48
CA THR A 209 -73.68 -20.05 -14.49
C THR A 209 -75.07 -20.19 -15.11
N ASP A 210 -75.20 -19.83 -16.38
CA ASP A 210 -76.49 -19.82 -17.09
C ASP A 210 -76.77 -21.12 -17.85
N LEU A 211 -75.86 -22.10 -17.74
CA LEU A 211 -75.91 -23.39 -18.42
C LEU A 211 -76.35 -24.50 -17.45
N ASP A 212 -77.01 -25.55 -17.97
CA ASP A 212 -77.53 -26.67 -17.19
C ASP A 212 -76.43 -27.64 -16.69
N VAL A 213 -75.29 -27.69 -17.37
CA VAL A 213 -74.14 -28.50 -17.00
C VAL A 213 -73.16 -27.68 -16.17
N ALA A 214 -72.83 -28.16 -14.95
CA ALA A 214 -71.75 -27.60 -14.14
C ALA A 214 -70.40 -27.91 -14.82
N ILE A 215 -69.92 -26.99 -15.67
CA ILE A 215 -68.63 -27.14 -16.34
C ILE A 215 -67.53 -26.67 -15.37
N VAL A 216 -67.26 -27.57 -14.43
CA VAL A 216 -66.16 -27.64 -13.46
C VAL A 216 -65.34 -26.36 -13.32
N SER A 217 -65.73 -25.53 -12.35
CA SER A 217 -64.83 -24.59 -11.69
C SER A 217 -64.04 -25.32 -10.60
N ASP A 218 -63.03 -26.13 -10.95
CA ASP A 218 -62.13 -26.73 -9.95
C ASP A 218 -60.74 -27.11 -10.50
N SER A 219 -59.78 -26.19 -10.30
CA SER A 219 -58.52 -26.38 -9.56
C SER A 219 -57.49 -25.36 -10.07
N THR A 220 -57.07 -24.46 -9.20
CA THR A 220 -55.98 -23.49 -9.40
C THR A 220 -54.60 -24.16 -9.54
N GLU A 221 -54.54 -25.48 -9.35
CA GLU A 221 -53.35 -26.30 -9.52
C GLU A 221 -53.27 -26.83 -10.95
N ARG A 222 -52.35 -26.26 -11.74
CA ARG A 222 -51.92 -26.85 -12.99
C ARG A 222 -51.40 -28.27 -12.71
N ARG A 223 -52.17 -29.30 -13.07
CA ARG A 223 -51.66 -30.67 -13.15
C ARG A 223 -50.68 -30.76 -14.31
N TYR A 224 -49.40 -30.63 -13.99
CA TYR A 224 -48.33 -30.86 -14.95
C TYR A 224 -48.22 -32.36 -15.27
N PRO A 225 -47.83 -32.74 -16.50
CA PRO A 225 -47.43 -34.10 -16.82
C PRO A 225 -46.36 -34.62 -15.84
N LYS A 226 -46.35 -35.93 -15.58
CA LYS A 226 -45.49 -36.56 -14.55
C LYS A 226 -44.01 -36.20 -14.71
N GLU A 227 -43.54 -36.11 -15.94
CA GLU A 227 -42.16 -35.75 -16.29
C GLU A 227 -41.77 -34.35 -15.79
N TYR A 228 -42.69 -33.39 -15.85
CA TYR A 228 -42.43 -32.04 -15.31
C TYR A 228 -42.48 -32.01 -13.79
N ALA A 229 -43.35 -32.81 -13.17
CA ALA A 229 -43.38 -32.93 -11.71
C ALA A 229 -42.08 -33.52 -11.16
N GLU A 230 -41.53 -34.53 -11.83
CA GLU A 230 -40.23 -35.12 -11.51
C GLU A 230 -39.07 -34.15 -11.75
N ALA A 231 -39.07 -33.40 -12.85
CA ALA A 231 -38.06 -32.38 -13.12
C ALA A 231 -38.09 -31.23 -12.09
N ILE A 232 -39.28 -30.80 -11.67
CA ILE A 232 -39.44 -29.77 -10.64
C ILE A 232 -38.99 -30.31 -9.26
N ALA A 233 -39.26 -31.57 -8.96
CA ALA A 233 -38.78 -32.21 -7.73
C ALA A 233 -37.24 -32.30 -7.71
N ALA A 234 -36.62 -32.77 -8.80
CA ALA A 234 -35.18 -32.84 -8.94
C ALA A 234 -34.50 -31.47 -8.82
N LEU A 235 -35.07 -30.42 -9.43
CA LEU A 235 -34.57 -29.05 -9.29
C LEU A 235 -34.66 -28.55 -7.84
N LYS A 236 -35.76 -28.84 -7.13
CA LYS A 236 -35.91 -28.47 -5.72
C LYS A 236 -34.88 -29.17 -4.83
N GLU A 237 -34.57 -30.44 -5.10
CA GLU A 237 -33.53 -31.16 -4.36
C GLU A 237 -32.14 -30.60 -4.64
N GLN A 238 -31.82 -30.30 -5.90
CA GLN A 238 -30.56 -29.65 -6.26
C GLN A 238 -30.39 -28.30 -5.54
N HIS A 239 -31.42 -27.47 -5.54
CA HIS A 239 -31.37 -26.17 -4.85
C HIS A 239 -31.18 -26.32 -3.34
N LYS A 240 -31.80 -27.32 -2.71
CA LYS A 240 -31.59 -27.59 -1.27
C LYS A 240 -30.14 -27.94 -0.97
N LEU A 241 -29.55 -28.83 -1.77
CA LEU A 241 -28.14 -29.22 -1.62
C LEU A 241 -27.19 -28.04 -1.85
N GLU A 242 -27.50 -27.16 -2.81
CA GLU A 242 -26.71 -25.94 -3.04
C GLU A 242 -26.79 -24.96 -1.87
N LEU A 243 -27.97 -24.78 -1.27
CA LEU A 243 -28.12 -23.93 -0.09
C LEU A 243 -27.37 -24.49 1.12
N GLU A 244 -27.48 -25.79 1.38
CA GLU A 244 -26.73 -26.44 2.47
C GLU A 244 -25.22 -26.31 2.28
N ARG A 245 -24.74 -26.44 1.03
CA ARG A 245 -23.34 -26.22 0.70
C ARG A 245 -22.92 -24.77 0.96
N LEU A 246 -23.70 -23.79 0.50
CA LEU A 246 -23.39 -22.37 0.70
C LEU A 246 -23.41 -21.98 2.19
N GLU A 247 -24.33 -22.54 2.96
CA GLU A 247 -24.37 -22.33 4.42
C GLU A 247 -23.11 -22.90 5.11
N GLN A 248 -22.63 -24.06 4.68
CA GLN A 248 -21.37 -24.63 5.17
C GLN A 248 -20.16 -23.77 4.79
N GLU A 249 -20.08 -23.33 3.53
CA GLU A 249 -19.01 -22.43 3.07
C GLU A 249 -19.01 -21.10 3.83
N LEU A 250 -20.19 -20.53 4.12
CA LEU A 250 -20.32 -19.32 4.94
C LEU A 250 -19.88 -19.54 6.40
N ARG A 251 -20.25 -20.68 7.01
CA ARG A 251 -19.78 -21.01 8.38
C ARG A 251 -18.27 -21.13 8.45
N ILE A 252 -17.65 -21.80 7.47
CA ILE A 252 -16.20 -21.95 7.39
C ILE A 252 -15.55 -20.57 7.18
N GLY A 253 -16.10 -19.74 6.30
CA GLY A 253 -15.63 -18.37 6.07
C GLY A 253 -15.66 -17.51 7.34
N LEU A 254 -16.78 -17.52 8.06
CA LEU A 254 -16.91 -16.79 9.32
C LEU A 254 -15.92 -17.28 10.39
N GLN A 255 -15.73 -18.60 10.49
CA GLN A 255 -14.75 -19.17 11.42
C GLN A 255 -13.32 -18.74 11.07
N ALA A 256 -12.96 -18.72 9.78
CA ALA A 256 -11.66 -18.28 9.30
C ALA A 256 -11.42 -16.78 9.54
N GLU A 257 -12.45 -15.94 9.39
CA GLU A 257 -12.35 -14.51 9.72
C GLU A 257 -12.15 -14.28 11.22
N VAL A 258 -12.87 -15.02 12.07
CA VAL A 258 -12.71 -14.93 13.52
C VAL A 258 -11.30 -15.39 13.94
N SER A 259 -10.80 -16.48 13.38
CA SER A 259 -9.43 -16.94 13.68
C SER A 259 -8.37 -15.94 13.20
N ALA A 260 -8.51 -15.38 11.99
CA ALA A 260 -7.58 -14.38 11.47
C ALA A 260 -7.56 -13.11 12.33
N ARG A 261 -8.71 -12.65 12.83
CA ARG A 261 -8.77 -11.51 13.77
C ARG A 261 -8.11 -11.83 15.11
N ALA A 262 -8.32 -13.04 15.64
CA ALA A 262 -7.67 -13.47 16.87
C ALA A 262 -6.15 -13.57 16.72
N GLU A 263 -5.67 -14.13 15.61
CA GLU A 263 -4.24 -14.20 15.28
C GLU A 263 -3.61 -12.81 15.14
N ALA A 264 -4.30 -11.87 14.48
CA ALA A 264 -3.84 -10.49 14.36
C ALA A 264 -3.69 -9.83 15.75
N GLN A 265 -4.69 -9.95 16.62
CA GLN A 265 -4.63 -9.41 17.99
C GLN A 265 -3.48 -10.03 18.80
N VAL A 266 -3.29 -11.34 18.72
CA VAL A 266 -2.19 -12.02 19.41
C VAL A 266 -0.84 -11.56 18.86
N SER A 267 -0.73 -11.37 17.54
CA SER A 267 0.50 -10.89 16.91
C SER A 267 0.87 -9.47 17.35
N GLU A 268 -0.11 -8.57 17.46
CA GLU A 268 0.07 -7.20 17.97
C GLU A 268 0.52 -7.22 19.44
N GLN A 269 -0.11 -8.06 20.27
CA GLN A 269 0.29 -8.23 21.66
C GLN A 269 1.73 -8.73 21.78
N ILE A 270 2.12 -9.74 21.00
CA ILE A 270 3.50 -10.26 20.98
C ILE A 270 4.49 -9.16 20.56
N GLN A 271 4.17 -8.37 19.54
CA GLN A 271 5.04 -7.27 19.10
C GLN A 271 5.19 -6.20 20.20
N SER A 272 4.10 -5.82 20.87
CA SER A 272 4.15 -4.85 21.97
C SER A 272 4.99 -5.37 23.15
N LEU A 273 4.85 -6.65 23.51
CA LEU A 273 5.64 -7.28 24.57
C LEU A 273 7.12 -7.36 24.19
N GLN A 274 7.43 -7.65 22.94
CA GLN A 274 8.81 -7.66 22.45
C GLN A 274 9.45 -6.27 22.50
N GLN A 275 8.71 -5.21 22.18
CA GLN A 275 9.19 -3.83 22.31
C GLN A 275 9.47 -3.47 23.77
N LEU A 276 8.52 -3.75 24.68
CA LEU A 276 8.70 -3.53 26.12
C LEU A 276 9.90 -4.29 26.69
N TYR A 277 10.11 -5.54 26.25
CA TYR A 277 11.25 -6.34 26.67
C TYR A 277 12.59 -5.74 26.19
N LYS A 278 12.64 -5.19 24.99
CA LYS A 278 13.84 -4.48 24.48
C LYS A 278 14.13 -3.23 25.31
N GLU A 279 13.12 -2.41 25.56
CA GLU A 279 13.24 -1.20 26.39
C GLU A 279 13.73 -1.55 27.81
N GLN A 280 13.15 -2.58 28.42
CA GLN A 280 13.57 -3.03 29.76
C GLN A 280 15.03 -3.54 29.76
N LYS A 281 15.45 -4.21 28.69
CA LYS A 281 16.84 -4.68 28.55
C LYS A 281 17.81 -3.50 28.42
N GLU A 282 17.46 -2.49 27.63
CA GLU A 282 18.27 -1.27 27.49
C GLU A 282 18.39 -0.51 28.80
N GLN A 283 17.29 -0.35 29.55
CA GLN A 283 17.31 0.26 30.88
C GLN A 283 18.20 -0.52 31.86
N ASN A 284 18.14 -1.85 31.85
CA ASN A 284 19.02 -2.68 32.70
C ASN A 284 20.50 -2.50 32.35
N ILE A 285 20.84 -2.40 31.07
CA ILE A 285 22.22 -2.12 30.63
C ILE A 285 22.68 -0.75 31.13
N GLN A 286 21.84 0.29 30.99
CA GLN A 286 22.17 1.64 31.49
C GLN A 286 22.33 1.66 33.01
N LEU A 287 21.50 0.93 33.75
CA LEU A 287 21.62 0.81 35.20
C LEU A 287 22.91 0.08 35.61
N GLN A 288 23.30 -0.97 34.89
CA GLN A 288 24.57 -1.65 35.12
C GLN A 288 25.76 -0.72 34.90
N GLN A 289 25.77 0.05 33.81
CA GLN A 289 26.83 1.03 33.54
C GLN A 289 26.93 2.07 34.66
N ARG A 290 25.80 2.62 35.12
CA ARG A 290 25.79 3.56 36.25
C ARG A 290 26.30 2.94 37.55
N LEU A 291 26.02 1.66 37.81
CA LEU A 291 26.54 0.96 38.97
C LEU A 291 28.07 0.80 38.88
N GLU A 292 28.60 0.44 37.71
CA GLU A 292 30.04 0.35 37.47
C GLU A 292 30.74 1.70 37.65
N GLU A 293 30.15 2.79 37.13
CA GLU A 293 30.64 4.15 37.35
C GLU A 293 30.66 4.52 38.83
N MET A 294 29.58 4.24 39.56
CA MET A 294 29.48 4.51 41.00
C MET A 294 30.50 3.68 41.82
N GLU A 295 30.77 2.44 41.42
CA GLU A 295 31.82 1.63 42.03
C GLU A 295 33.22 2.19 41.73
N GLY A 296 33.45 2.70 40.52
CA GLY A 296 34.68 3.40 40.16
C GLY A 296 34.89 4.66 41.01
N LEU A 297 33.85 5.48 41.19
CA LEU A 297 33.90 6.67 42.04
C LEU A 297 34.19 6.33 43.50
N ARG A 298 33.58 5.28 44.04
CA ARG A 298 33.87 4.81 45.41
C ARG A 298 35.33 4.38 45.58
N LYS A 299 35.92 3.70 44.59
CA LYS A 299 37.35 3.34 44.63
C LYS A 299 38.22 4.58 44.67
N LEU A 300 37.97 5.56 43.80
CA LEU A 300 38.69 6.83 43.80
C LEU A 300 38.52 7.61 45.11
N GLU A 301 37.35 7.56 45.72
CA GLU A 301 37.11 8.16 47.04
C GLU A 301 37.96 7.48 48.12
N THR A 302 38.04 6.13 48.13
CA THR A 302 38.91 5.41 49.06
C THR A 302 40.39 5.69 48.83
N GLU A 303 40.84 5.79 47.58
CA GLU A 303 42.22 6.16 47.24
C GLU A 303 42.54 7.59 47.70
N ASN A 304 41.64 8.54 47.48
CA ASN A 304 41.79 9.91 47.98
C ASN A 304 41.87 9.97 49.51
N GLN A 305 41.06 9.18 50.23
CA GLN A 305 41.15 9.08 51.68
C GLN A 305 42.50 8.53 52.13
N GLN A 306 43.02 7.49 51.46
CA GLN A 306 44.35 6.94 51.75
C GLN A 306 45.46 7.96 51.47
N LEU A 307 45.37 8.72 50.37
CA LEU A 307 46.31 9.78 50.03
C LEU A 307 46.28 10.89 51.09
N HIS A 308 45.10 11.30 51.55
CA HIS A 308 44.98 12.29 52.63
C HIS A 308 45.61 11.81 53.94
N GLN A 309 45.38 10.55 54.34
CA GLN A 309 46.03 9.96 55.51
C GLN A 309 47.55 9.97 55.34
N ARG A 310 48.05 9.60 54.15
CA ARG A 310 49.49 9.58 53.87
C ARG A 310 50.11 10.98 53.89
N ILE A 311 49.41 11.99 53.37
CA ILE A 311 49.84 13.39 53.44
C ILE A 311 49.93 13.83 54.90
N GLN A 312 48.90 13.54 55.72
CA GLN A 312 48.92 13.87 57.15
C GLN A 312 50.07 13.18 57.91
N GLU A 313 50.34 11.89 57.63
CA GLU A 313 51.50 11.19 58.19
C GLU A 313 52.83 11.85 57.80
N LEU A 314 52.95 12.28 56.53
CA LEU A 314 54.14 12.96 56.03
C LEU A 314 54.30 14.36 56.64
N GLU A 315 53.20 15.11 56.80
CA GLU A 315 53.18 16.41 57.47
C GLU A 315 53.62 16.28 58.93
N HIS A 316 53.08 15.31 59.67
CA HIS A 316 53.48 15.03 61.05
C HIS A 316 54.96 14.63 61.14
N ALA A 317 55.44 13.76 60.24
CA ALA A 317 56.84 13.37 60.18
C ALA A 317 57.78 14.53 59.83
N LEU A 318 57.26 15.56 59.16
CA LEU A 318 57.99 16.79 58.83
C LEU A 318 58.02 17.75 60.03
N GLU A 319 56.93 17.85 60.79
CA GLU A 319 56.85 18.63 62.04
C GLU A 319 57.70 18.04 63.17
N GLU A 320 57.82 16.72 63.27
CA GLU A 320 58.62 16.04 64.31
C GLU A 320 60.15 16.08 64.05
N ARG A 321 60.62 16.59 62.90
CA ARG A 321 62.05 16.74 62.61
C ARG A 321 62.57 18.14 62.96
N PRO A 322 63.59 18.28 63.84
CA PRO A 322 64.14 19.58 64.16
C PRO A 322 64.87 20.22 62.96
N SER A 323 64.63 21.52 62.78
CA SER A 323 64.85 22.35 61.59
C SER A 323 66.31 22.60 61.16
N GLN A 324 67.26 21.75 61.52
CA GLN A 324 68.70 22.08 61.44
C GLN A 324 69.51 21.46 60.29
N GLN A 325 68.90 20.71 59.36
CA GLN A 325 69.68 20.05 58.29
C GLN A 325 69.24 20.31 56.83
N TRP A 326 68.21 21.11 56.58
CA TRP A 326 67.70 21.32 55.20
C TRP A 326 68.05 22.65 54.54
N GLY A 327 68.81 23.52 55.23
CA GLY A 327 68.95 24.93 54.84
C GLY A 327 69.49 25.19 53.44
N ASN A 328 70.42 24.39 52.90
CA ASN A 328 71.28 24.91 51.83
C ASN A 328 71.46 24.04 50.57
N THR A 329 70.85 22.86 50.45
CA THR A 329 71.07 22.00 49.24
C THR A 329 69.80 21.47 48.58
N MET A 330 68.69 21.27 49.31
CA MET A 330 67.48 20.67 48.74
C MET A 330 66.56 21.67 48.03
N THR A 331 66.51 22.93 48.47
CA THR A 331 65.53 23.90 47.97
C THR A 331 65.77 24.29 46.51
N GLN A 332 67.02 24.45 46.07
CA GLN A 332 67.32 24.84 44.68
C GLN A 332 67.16 23.68 43.69
N GLN A 333 67.58 22.47 44.07
CA GLN A 333 67.41 21.28 43.22
C GLN A 333 65.93 20.85 43.16
N ALA A 334 65.20 20.94 44.28
CA ALA A 334 63.76 20.69 44.30
C ALA A 334 63.00 21.69 43.43
N THR A 335 63.34 22.99 43.45
CA THR A 335 62.67 23.96 42.55
C THR A 335 62.92 23.68 41.07
N ILE A 336 64.11 23.19 40.69
CA ILE A 336 64.42 22.85 39.30
C ILE A 336 63.67 21.58 38.87
N VAL A 337 63.64 20.55 39.73
CA VAL A 337 62.93 19.30 39.45
C VAL A 337 61.41 19.49 39.46
N LEU A 338 60.88 20.32 40.35
CA LEU A 338 59.46 20.66 40.41
C LEU A 338 59.03 21.47 39.19
N ASN A 339 59.81 22.47 38.78
CA ASN A 339 59.53 23.22 37.54
C ASN A 339 59.60 22.32 36.31
N LYS A 340 60.51 21.32 36.28
CA LYS A 340 60.60 20.35 35.19
C LYS A 340 59.43 19.38 35.18
N HIS A 341 58.95 18.95 36.36
CA HIS A 341 57.76 18.10 36.49
C HIS A 341 56.47 18.85 36.19
N VAL A 342 56.35 20.12 36.57
CA VAL A 342 55.22 20.99 36.22
C VAL A 342 55.20 21.25 34.71
N LEU A 343 56.35 21.49 34.08
CA LEU A 343 56.45 21.60 32.61
C LEU A 343 56.08 20.30 31.90
N GLN A 344 56.53 19.14 32.38
CA GLN A 344 56.16 17.84 31.82
C GLN A 344 54.69 17.45 32.09
N ALA A 345 54.11 17.90 33.19
CA ALA A 345 52.69 17.72 33.48
C ALA A 345 51.82 18.61 32.59
N LEU A 346 52.26 19.85 32.33
CA LEU A 346 51.61 20.77 31.38
C LEU A 346 51.79 20.35 29.91
N GLU A 347 52.88 19.69 29.54
CA GLU A 347 53.06 19.04 28.22
C GLU A 347 52.16 17.80 28.04
N LYS A 348 51.76 17.15 29.14
CA LYS A 348 50.87 15.96 29.13
C LYS A 348 49.40 16.30 29.32
N THR A 349 49.06 17.50 29.79
CA THR A 349 47.69 17.99 29.71
C THR A 349 47.37 18.26 28.25
N ILE A 350 46.54 17.40 27.67
CA ILE A 350 46.01 17.56 26.33
C ILE A 350 45.47 18.98 26.21
N ASP A 351 46.09 19.79 25.35
CA ASP A 351 45.58 21.10 24.99
C ASP A 351 44.15 20.90 24.46
N LEU A 352 43.12 21.34 25.20
CA LEU A 352 41.72 21.22 24.79
C LEU A 352 41.46 21.86 23.41
N ARG A 353 42.39 22.71 22.94
CA ARG A 353 42.41 23.30 21.59
C ARG A 353 42.80 22.31 20.48
N THR A 354 43.57 21.26 20.75
CA THR A 354 43.96 20.25 19.74
C THR A 354 42.91 19.14 19.60
N LEU A 355 42.10 18.87 20.64
CA LEU A 355 40.91 18.01 20.54
C LEU A 355 39.77 18.65 19.71
N ALA A 356 39.80 19.97 19.50
CA ALA A 356 38.81 20.72 18.73
C ALA A 356 39.21 20.94 17.26
N LEU A 357 40.00 20.04 16.66
CA LEU A 357 40.53 20.22 15.30
C LEU A 357 39.48 20.07 14.18
N GLU A 358 38.30 19.52 14.46
CA GLU A 358 37.14 19.68 13.58
C GLU A 358 35.87 19.90 14.41
N PRO A 359 35.13 21.01 14.23
CA PRO A 359 33.76 21.07 14.72
C PRO A 359 32.95 19.95 14.06
N PRO A 360 31.98 19.34 14.75
CA PRO A 360 31.12 18.32 14.14
C PRO A 360 30.50 18.88 12.85
N LYS A 361 30.97 18.40 11.69
CA LYS A 361 30.52 18.86 10.37
C LYS A 361 29.05 18.53 10.13
N GLU A 362 28.49 17.61 10.91
CA GLU A 362 27.12 17.12 10.76
C GLU A 362 26.06 18.05 11.37
N ASN A 363 26.41 18.99 12.26
CA ASN A 363 25.43 19.98 12.74
C ASN A 363 26.03 21.22 13.43
N ALA A 364 26.72 22.06 12.66
CA ALA A 364 27.35 23.28 13.18
C ALA A 364 26.36 24.24 13.88
N THR A 365 25.10 24.27 13.43
CA THR A 365 24.01 25.07 14.02
C THR A 365 23.62 24.59 15.40
N GLU A 366 23.44 23.28 15.59
CA GLU A 366 23.14 22.70 16.90
C GLU A 366 24.29 22.86 17.90
N CYS A 367 25.54 22.71 17.43
CA CYS A 367 26.72 22.90 18.28
C CYS A 367 26.81 24.34 18.78
N LEU A 368 26.63 25.33 17.89
CA LEU A 368 26.59 26.74 18.27
C LEU A 368 25.46 27.01 19.27
N ARG A 369 24.28 26.45 19.03
CA ARG A 369 23.13 26.61 19.93
C ARG A 369 23.39 26.04 21.33
N LEU A 370 23.91 24.82 21.43
CA LEU A 370 24.26 24.18 22.70
C LEU A 370 25.37 24.94 23.43
N MET A 371 26.37 25.46 22.70
CA MET A 371 27.38 26.34 23.26
C MET A 371 26.77 27.64 23.81
N GLY A 372 25.81 28.25 23.11
CA GLY A 372 25.09 29.43 23.61
C GLY A 372 24.35 29.16 24.92
N MET A 373 23.70 27.99 25.02
CA MET A 373 23.01 27.55 26.25
C MET A 373 23.99 27.25 27.39
N ALA A 374 25.13 26.60 27.11
CA ALA A 374 26.16 26.33 28.09
C ALA A 374 26.82 27.63 28.58
N LEU A 375 27.10 28.58 27.68
CA LEU A 375 27.64 29.90 28.01
C LEU A 375 26.68 30.72 28.87
N LYS A 376 25.35 30.59 28.69
CA LYS A 376 24.37 31.15 29.63
C LYS A 376 24.58 30.59 31.04
N GLN A 377 24.68 29.27 31.19
CA GLN A 377 24.85 28.63 32.50
C GLN A 377 26.17 29.06 33.16
N ILE A 378 27.26 29.15 32.38
CA ILE A 378 28.56 29.63 32.85
C ILE A 378 28.48 31.12 33.23
N ALA A 379 27.81 31.95 32.42
CA ALA A 379 27.61 33.37 32.71
C ALA A 379 26.86 33.58 34.03
N THR A 380 25.85 32.75 34.32
CA THR A 380 25.11 32.78 35.58
C THR A 380 25.91 32.23 36.76
N ALA A 381 26.69 31.16 36.57
CA ALA A 381 27.47 30.53 37.64
C ALA A 381 28.70 31.37 38.04
N MET A 382 29.29 32.09 37.08
CA MET A 382 30.53 32.84 37.27
C MET A 382 30.34 34.36 37.24
N ASN A 383 29.12 34.87 37.12
CA ASN A 383 28.81 36.30 36.92
C ASN A 383 29.64 36.94 35.79
N SER A 384 29.90 36.20 34.72
CA SER A 384 30.77 36.65 33.61
C SER A 384 29.98 37.42 32.56
N THR A 385 30.22 38.73 32.49
CA THR A 385 29.63 39.61 31.46
C THR A 385 30.13 39.30 30.05
N GLN A 386 31.33 38.73 29.91
CA GLN A 386 31.88 38.29 28.63
C GLN A 386 31.20 37.03 28.11
N ALA A 387 30.97 36.04 28.98
CA ALA A 387 30.22 34.83 28.63
C ALA A 387 28.77 35.17 28.25
N LEU A 388 28.17 36.16 28.92
CA LEU A 388 26.82 36.64 28.64
C LEU A 388 26.74 37.31 27.25
N LYS A 389 27.72 38.16 26.90
CA LYS A 389 27.82 38.76 25.56
C LYS A 389 28.03 37.71 24.47
N ALA A 390 28.86 36.69 24.73
CA ALA A 390 29.09 35.60 23.79
C ALA A 390 27.82 34.75 23.58
N ALA A 391 27.11 34.41 24.65
CA ALA A 391 25.83 33.69 24.58
C ALA A 391 24.77 34.47 23.78
N ALA A 392 24.67 35.79 24.02
CA ALA A 392 23.74 36.66 23.30
C ALA A 392 24.03 36.74 21.80
N LEU A 393 25.30 36.87 21.43
CA LEU A 393 25.73 36.90 20.02
C LEU A 393 25.42 35.57 19.30
N ILE A 394 25.66 34.44 19.97
CA ILE A 394 25.44 33.11 19.40
C ILE A 394 23.93 32.81 19.25
N LEU A 395 23.11 33.26 20.21
CA LEU A 395 21.66 33.01 20.22
C LEU A 395 20.84 34.08 19.48
N GLY A 396 21.49 35.16 19.00
CA GLY A 396 20.84 36.25 18.28
C GLY A 396 19.97 37.15 19.16
N THR A 397 20.32 37.33 20.44
CA THR A 397 19.52 38.11 21.40
C THR A 397 20.28 39.30 21.98
N SER A 398 19.60 40.13 22.78
CA SER A 398 20.27 41.12 23.62
C SER A 398 21.09 40.44 24.72
N PRO A 399 22.21 41.06 25.16
CA PRO A 399 23.06 40.58 26.25
C PRO A 399 22.44 40.86 27.62
N THR A 400 21.24 40.34 27.83
CA THR A 400 20.47 40.41 29.07
C THR A 400 20.09 39.00 29.49
N THR A 401 20.21 38.69 30.78
CA THR A 401 19.89 37.35 31.33
C THR A 401 18.48 36.89 30.97
N GLU A 402 17.50 37.79 31.02
CA GLU A 402 16.09 37.51 30.70
C GLU A 402 15.88 37.17 29.21
N ALA A 403 16.45 37.97 28.28
CA ALA A 403 16.34 37.71 26.84
C ALA A 403 17.03 36.41 26.42
N ILE A 404 18.18 36.09 27.03
CA ILE A 404 18.87 34.83 26.79
C ILE A 404 18.07 33.67 27.38
N ALA A 405 17.47 33.83 28.56
CA ALA A 405 16.66 32.79 29.19
C ALA A 405 15.42 32.44 28.37
N THR A 406 14.63 33.45 28.00
CA THR A 406 13.44 33.29 27.14
C THR A 406 13.79 32.66 25.80
N ARG A 407 14.88 33.08 25.15
CA ARG A 407 15.35 32.46 23.90
C ARG A 407 15.80 31.02 24.09
N THR A 408 16.45 30.72 25.20
CA THR A 408 16.88 29.35 25.53
C THR A 408 15.65 28.44 25.68
N GLU A 409 14.63 28.90 26.39
CA GLU A 409 13.36 28.17 26.58
C GLU A 409 12.63 27.95 25.25
N GLN A 410 12.56 28.97 24.40
CA GLN A 410 12.00 28.84 23.04
C GLN A 410 12.73 27.78 22.22
N LEU A 411 14.07 27.80 22.22
CA LEU A 411 14.88 26.85 21.47
C LEU A 411 14.84 25.42 22.04
N GLN A 412 14.46 25.23 23.32
CA GLN A 412 14.21 23.89 23.87
C GLN A 412 13.01 23.20 23.22
N LEU A 413 12.05 23.96 22.67
CA LEU A 413 10.89 23.41 21.97
C LEU A 413 11.21 22.94 20.55
N LEU A 414 12.36 23.34 19.99
CA LEU A 414 12.72 23.06 18.60
C LEU A 414 12.78 21.56 18.23
N PRO A 415 13.35 20.65 19.04
CA PRO A 415 13.32 19.22 18.73
C PRO A 415 11.89 18.67 18.67
N GLN A 416 11.01 19.15 19.55
CA GLN A 416 9.61 18.75 19.55
C GLN A 416 8.86 19.31 18.34
N ALA A 417 9.11 20.58 17.98
CA ALA A 417 8.55 21.21 16.79
C ALA A 417 8.94 20.47 15.51
N LEU A 418 10.22 20.13 15.34
CA LEU A 418 10.69 19.36 14.19
C LEU A 418 10.07 17.97 14.13
N ARG A 419 9.94 17.29 15.27
CA ARG A 419 9.30 15.97 15.33
C ARG A 419 7.84 16.04 14.87
N GLU A 420 7.07 16.99 15.40
CA GLU A 420 5.65 17.14 15.08
C GLU A 420 5.44 17.59 13.62
N ILE A 421 6.25 18.53 13.13
CA ILE A 421 6.22 18.97 11.73
C ILE A 421 6.55 17.80 10.78
N ARG A 422 7.65 17.07 11.03
CA ARG A 422 8.03 15.91 10.21
C ARG A 422 7.01 14.79 10.26
N GLN A 423 6.33 14.60 11.38
CA GLN A 423 5.26 13.62 11.50
C GLN A 423 4.05 13.96 10.60
N VAL A 424 3.72 15.26 10.46
CA VAL A 424 2.69 15.70 9.50
C VAL A 424 3.17 15.49 8.07
N LEU A 425 4.40 15.90 7.75
CA LEU A 425 4.96 15.78 6.40
C LEU A 425 5.17 14.33 5.93
N ALA A 426 5.37 13.39 6.86
CA ALA A 426 5.54 11.97 6.56
C ALA A 426 4.23 11.27 6.14
N ARG A 427 3.07 11.90 6.33
CA ARG A 427 1.78 11.34 5.89
C ARG A 427 1.68 11.43 4.36
N ILE A 428 1.21 10.36 3.74
CA ILE A 428 1.08 10.23 2.28
C ILE A 428 0.18 11.33 1.69
N GLU A 429 -0.84 11.77 2.44
CA GLU A 429 -1.80 12.81 2.05
C GLU A 429 -2.02 13.80 3.19
N PHE A 430 -1.07 14.71 3.45
CA PHE A 430 -1.28 15.80 4.42
C PHE A 430 -1.87 17.05 3.75
N THR A 431 -2.72 17.78 4.48
CA THR A 431 -3.32 19.05 4.03
C THR A 431 -2.56 20.24 4.61
N TRP A 432 -2.65 21.42 3.97
CA TRP A 432 -2.00 22.62 4.51
C TRP A 432 -2.60 23.04 5.87
N GLN A 433 -3.89 22.81 6.11
CA GLN A 433 -4.50 23.00 7.44
C GLN A 433 -3.86 22.14 8.54
N GLU A 434 -3.58 20.86 8.26
CA GLU A 434 -2.92 19.97 9.22
C GLU A 434 -1.51 20.45 9.55
N PHE A 435 -0.76 20.92 8.55
CA PHE A 435 0.54 21.53 8.77
C PHE A 435 0.41 22.84 9.57
N TRP A 436 -0.52 23.72 9.20
CA TRP A 436 -0.70 25.02 9.84
C TRP A 436 -1.08 24.89 11.31
N ALA A 437 -1.96 23.94 11.65
CA ALA A 437 -2.36 23.66 13.03
C ALA A 437 -1.20 23.25 13.95
N VAL A 438 -0.14 22.65 13.38
CA VAL A 438 1.09 22.35 14.10
C VAL A 438 2.04 23.55 14.09
N ALA A 439 2.21 24.20 12.94
CA ALA A 439 3.11 25.34 12.78
C ALA A 439 2.71 26.55 13.64
N GLU A 440 1.41 26.80 13.83
CA GLU A 440 0.88 27.88 14.67
C GLU A 440 1.37 27.79 16.12
N LYS A 441 1.50 26.57 16.67
CA LYS A 441 2.01 26.33 18.03
C LYS A 441 3.47 26.76 18.21
N TYR A 442 4.23 26.80 17.12
CA TYR A 442 5.66 27.05 17.11
C TYR A 442 6.04 28.33 16.36
N GLU A 443 5.09 29.25 16.13
CA GLU A 443 5.29 30.47 15.34
C GLU A 443 6.49 31.30 15.84
N VAL A 444 6.69 31.34 17.16
CA VAL A 444 7.78 32.07 17.82
C VAL A 444 9.17 31.58 17.41
N ILE A 445 9.31 30.31 17.01
CA ILE A 445 10.56 29.68 16.57
C ILE A 445 10.54 29.31 15.09
N LYS A 446 9.67 29.97 14.30
CA LYS A 446 9.51 29.71 12.86
C LYS A 446 10.82 29.76 12.09
N ALA A 447 11.62 30.80 12.29
CA ALA A 447 12.89 30.93 11.60
C ALA A 447 13.85 29.77 11.93
N ASP A 448 13.80 29.26 13.16
CA ASP A 448 14.73 28.26 13.67
C ASP A 448 14.40 26.86 13.15
N TYR A 449 13.13 26.42 13.25
CA TYR A 449 12.77 25.11 12.70
C TYR A 449 12.80 25.12 11.17
N TRP A 450 12.53 26.25 10.52
CA TRP A 450 12.57 26.35 9.06
C TRP A 450 13.99 26.21 8.49
N ALA A 451 15.00 26.63 9.25
CA ALA A 451 16.41 26.44 8.89
C ALA A 451 16.86 24.96 8.97
N GLU A 452 16.19 24.15 9.78
CA GLU A 452 16.49 22.73 10.01
C GLU A 452 15.66 21.78 9.14
N LEU A 453 14.71 22.32 8.35
CA LEU A 453 13.97 21.57 7.34
C LEU A 453 14.79 21.42 6.06
N THR A 454 14.67 20.26 5.44
CA THR A 454 15.28 19.95 4.15
C THR A 454 14.60 20.72 3.01
N THR A 455 15.30 20.84 1.88
CA THR A 455 14.74 21.41 0.64
C THR A 455 13.49 20.65 0.18
N GLN A 456 13.46 19.33 0.36
CA GLN A 456 12.30 18.51 0.02
C GLN A 456 11.09 18.80 0.93
N GLU A 457 11.30 18.91 2.24
CA GLU A 457 10.25 19.22 3.21
C GLU A 457 9.67 20.62 2.96
N THR A 458 10.52 21.61 2.70
CA THR A 458 10.08 22.97 2.36
C THR A 458 9.32 23.03 1.02
N ASP A 459 9.72 22.24 0.03
CA ASP A 459 8.98 22.09 -1.24
C ASP A 459 7.60 21.45 -1.05
N LEU A 460 7.46 20.46 -0.15
CA LEU A 460 6.17 19.85 0.17
C LEU A 460 5.23 20.86 0.83
N ILE A 461 5.74 21.64 1.78
CA ILE A 461 4.96 22.66 2.49
C ILE A 461 4.49 23.74 1.50
N THR A 462 5.37 24.22 0.62
CA THR A 462 5.00 25.25 -0.38
C THR A 462 4.02 24.73 -1.44
N LYS A 463 4.11 23.45 -1.81
CA LYS A 463 3.11 22.80 -2.68
C LYS A 463 1.74 22.70 -2.01
N ALA A 464 1.70 22.27 -0.75
CA ALA A 464 0.45 22.20 0.02
C ALA A 464 -0.19 23.60 0.16
N GLN A 465 0.61 24.63 0.43
CA GLN A 465 0.16 26.02 0.49
C GLN A 465 -0.44 26.50 -0.84
N LYS A 466 0.18 26.15 -1.97
CA LYS A 466 -0.30 26.48 -3.33
C LYS A 466 -1.53 25.68 -3.75
N ALA A 467 -1.69 24.46 -3.24
CA ALA A 467 -2.85 23.62 -3.52
C ALA A 467 -4.11 24.14 -2.79
N GLU A 468 -3.96 24.72 -1.60
CA GLU A 468 -5.07 25.28 -0.83
C GLU A 468 -5.38 26.74 -1.19
N SER A 469 -4.44 27.48 -1.81
CA SER A 469 -4.76 28.78 -2.38
C SER A 469 -5.75 28.61 -3.54
N PRO A 470 -6.93 29.28 -3.53
CA PRO A 470 -7.89 29.14 -4.61
C PRO A 470 -7.22 29.56 -5.92
N GLN A 471 -7.18 28.65 -6.90
CA GLN A 471 -6.75 29.00 -8.25
C GLN A 471 -7.75 30.01 -8.81
N LEU A 472 -7.39 31.29 -8.76
CA LEU A 472 -8.19 32.35 -9.36
C LEU A 472 -8.00 32.31 -10.87
N ILE A 473 -9.11 32.41 -11.61
CA ILE A 473 -9.09 32.52 -13.07
C ILE A 473 -8.50 33.89 -13.44
N GLN A 474 -7.28 33.88 -13.99
CA GLN A 474 -6.53 35.07 -14.39
C GLN A 474 -6.29 35.10 -15.91
N VAL A 475 -5.81 36.24 -16.43
CA VAL A 475 -5.40 36.37 -17.84
C VAL A 475 -4.37 35.30 -18.20
N GLY A 476 -4.60 34.60 -19.32
CA GLY A 476 -3.83 33.44 -19.77
C GLY A 476 -4.35 32.09 -19.26
N SER A 477 -5.35 32.08 -18.36
CA SER A 477 -5.96 30.82 -17.89
C SER A 477 -6.76 30.14 -18.99
N ILE A 478 -6.60 28.81 -19.09
CA ILE A 478 -7.42 27.99 -19.98
C ILE A 478 -8.67 27.54 -19.23
N VAL A 479 -9.82 27.97 -19.73
CA VAL A 479 -11.12 27.83 -19.07
C VAL A 479 -12.11 27.06 -19.93
N ALA A 480 -13.10 26.49 -19.26
CA ALA A 480 -14.30 25.88 -19.80
C ALA A 480 -15.52 26.45 -19.07
N TYR A 481 -16.71 26.26 -19.62
CA TYR A 481 -17.94 26.65 -18.92
C TYR A 481 -18.16 25.76 -17.69
N ALA A 482 -18.63 26.35 -16.59
CA ALA A 482 -18.84 25.65 -15.32
C ALA A 482 -20.08 24.75 -15.33
N ASP A 483 -21.15 25.16 -16.02
CA ASP A 483 -22.40 24.39 -16.11
C ASP A 483 -22.25 23.16 -17.06
N PRO A 484 -22.45 21.92 -16.55
CA PRO A 484 -22.39 20.69 -17.34
C PRO A 484 -23.34 20.61 -18.53
N TYR A 485 -24.45 21.35 -18.49
CA TYR A 485 -25.48 21.30 -19.53
C TYR A 485 -25.27 22.35 -20.62
N TYR A 486 -24.26 23.22 -20.47
CA TYR A 486 -23.99 24.28 -21.43
C TYR A 486 -23.21 23.76 -22.65
N THR A 487 -23.50 24.30 -23.82
CA THR A 487 -22.87 23.86 -25.09
C THR A 487 -21.36 24.05 -25.12
N LEU A 488 -20.85 25.01 -24.33
CA LEU A 488 -19.41 25.29 -24.19
C LEU A 488 -18.77 24.60 -22.98
N TYR A 489 -19.43 23.64 -22.35
CA TYR A 489 -18.90 22.91 -21.19
C TYR A 489 -17.58 22.17 -21.47
N ASN A 490 -17.44 21.62 -22.68
CA ASN A 490 -16.21 20.96 -23.14
C ASN A 490 -15.35 21.86 -24.04
N ALA A 491 -15.85 23.05 -24.38
CA ALA A 491 -15.09 23.98 -25.22
C ALA A 491 -13.87 24.49 -24.45
N ARG A 492 -12.77 24.68 -25.18
CA ARG A 492 -11.55 25.28 -24.65
C ARG A 492 -11.56 26.78 -24.95
N GLY A 493 -11.39 27.59 -23.92
CA GLY A 493 -11.24 29.04 -24.02
C GLY A 493 -10.01 29.53 -23.27
N GLU A 494 -9.51 30.69 -23.66
CA GLU A 494 -8.39 31.38 -23.01
C GLU A 494 -8.85 32.74 -22.52
N VAL A 495 -8.55 33.08 -21.27
CA VAL A 495 -8.83 34.41 -20.72
C VAL A 495 -7.85 35.40 -21.30
N VAL A 496 -8.32 36.39 -22.05
CA VAL A 496 -7.47 37.36 -22.77
C VAL A 496 -7.34 38.67 -22.02
N GLU A 497 -8.34 39.04 -21.23
CA GLU A 497 -8.38 40.33 -20.54
C GLU A 497 -9.15 40.21 -19.22
N ASP A 498 -8.68 40.93 -18.20
CA ASP A 498 -9.34 41.03 -16.90
C ASP A 498 -10.15 42.32 -16.85
N LEU A 499 -11.46 42.21 -16.63
CA LEU A 499 -12.39 43.35 -16.67
C LEU A 499 -12.76 43.88 -15.28
N GLY A 500 -12.29 43.23 -14.20
CA GLY A 500 -12.56 43.66 -12.82
C GLY A 500 -12.53 42.52 -11.82
N GLU A 501 -13.09 42.75 -10.63
CA GLU A 501 -12.98 41.81 -9.49
C GLU A 501 -13.51 40.39 -9.81
N ASP A 502 -14.58 40.28 -10.61
CA ASP A 502 -15.25 39.01 -10.92
C ASP A 502 -15.49 38.73 -12.40
N GLU A 503 -14.99 39.58 -13.31
CA GLU A 503 -15.34 39.49 -14.73
C GLU A 503 -14.12 39.37 -15.62
N VAL A 504 -14.19 38.46 -16.57
CA VAL A 504 -13.09 38.14 -17.47
C VAL A 504 -13.58 38.03 -18.91
N LEU A 505 -12.70 38.36 -19.85
CA LEU A 505 -12.95 38.31 -21.28
C LEU A 505 -12.29 37.05 -21.86
N VAL A 506 -13.10 36.11 -22.32
CA VAL A 506 -12.63 34.81 -22.82
C VAL A 506 -12.70 34.78 -24.34
N ALA A 507 -11.61 34.35 -24.97
CA ALA A 507 -11.56 33.97 -26.37
C ALA A 507 -11.66 32.45 -26.48
N TRP A 508 -12.71 31.97 -27.13
CA TRP A 508 -12.90 30.53 -27.32
C TRP A 508 -12.18 30.03 -28.56
N ASP A 509 -11.56 28.84 -28.49
CA ASP A 509 -10.80 28.28 -29.60
C ASP A 509 -11.67 28.05 -30.86
N HIS A 510 -12.94 27.70 -30.69
CA HIS A 510 -13.87 27.50 -31.81
C HIS A 510 -14.32 28.82 -32.48
N TRP A 511 -14.07 29.98 -31.85
CA TRP A 511 -14.30 31.31 -32.44
C TRP A 511 -13.00 32.09 -32.70
N LYS A 512 -11.85 31.43 -32.59
CA LYS A 512 -10.53 32.06 -32.78
C LYS A 512 -10.36 32.73 -34.15
N ASN A 513 -10.99 32.16 -35.18
CA ASN A 513 -10.99 32.71 -36.54
C ASN A 513 -11.95 33.91 -36.73
N GLU A 514 -12.94 34.07 -35.85
CA GLU A 514 -13.92 35.16 -35.91
C GLU A 514 -13.50 36.36 -35.05
N GLY A 515 -12.41 36.25 -34.28
CA GLY A 515 -11.94 37.29 -33.36
C GLY A 515 -12.93 37.64 -32.25
N ARG A 516 -13.98 36.82 -32.04
CA ARG A 516 -15.00 37.06 -31.03
C ARG A 516 -14.46 36.75 -29.65
N LYS A 517 -14.60 37.72 -28.75
CA LYS A 517 -14.30 37.57 -27.34
C LYS A 517 -15.55 37.90 -26.53
N ILE A 518 -15.87 37.10 -25.53
CA ILE A 518 -17.12 37.22 -24.76
C ILE A 518 -16.77 37.41 -23.28
N ARG A 519 -17.53 38.29 -22.62
CA ARG A 519 -17.42 38.56 -21.18
C ARG A 519 -18.17 37.47 -20.40
N TYR A 520 -17.53 36.97 -19.36
CA TYR A 520 -18.07 35.99 -18.42
C TYR A 520 -17.74 36.40 -16.99
N PHE A 521 -18.57 35.97 -16.05
CA PHE A 521 -18.19 36.02 -14.64
C PHE A 521 -17.28 34.84 -14.29
N ARG A 522 -16.34 35.03 -13.36
CA ARG A 522 -15.38 33.99 -12.93
C ARG A 522 -16.06 32.75 -12.36
N ASN A 523 -17.26 32.88 -11.80
CA ASN A 523 -18.08 31.78 -11.28
C ASN A 523 -18.81 30.97 -12.38
N GLU A 524 -18.96 31.53 -13.58
CA GLU A 524 -19.51 30.83 -14.76
C GLU A 524 -18.47 29.96 -15.45
N LEU A 525 -17.21 30.07 -15.03
CA LEU A 525 -16.05 29.42 -15.64
C LEU A 525 -15.38 28.47 -14.66
N ARG A 526 -14.73 27.45 -15.21
CA ARG A 526 -13.85 26.52 -14.49
C ARG A 526 -12.58 26.32 -15.30
N PHE A 527 -11.51 25.82 -14.67
CA PHE A 527 -10.33 25.40 -15.43
C PHE A 527 -10.67 24.22 -16.35
N TRP A 528 -10.20 24.30 -17.60
CA TRP A 528 -10.42 23.24 -18.59
C TRP A 528 -9.63 21.98 -18.20
N GLN A 529 -10.31 20.83 -18.05
CA GLN A 529 -9.71 19.59 -17.52
C GLN A 529 -9.34 18.54 -18.58
N GLY A 530 -9.35 18.88 -19.87
CA GLY A 530 -9.05 17.93 -20.96
C GLY A 530 -10.26 17.10 -21.40
N GLU A 531 -10.17 16.48 -22.59
CA GLU A 531 -11.26 15.72 -23.22
C GLU A 531 -11.51 14.32 -22.63
N ASN A 532 -10.75 13.87 -21.62
CA ASN A 532 -10.87 12.52 -21.04
C ASN A 532 -10.91 12.55 -19.51
N LYS A 533 -12.08 12.89 -18.95
CA LYS A 533 -12.46 12.52 -17.58
C LYS A 533 -13.89 12.00 -17.55
#